data_AF-A0A8X7XCZ3-F1
#
_entry.id   AF-A0A8X7XCZ3-F1
#
_cell.length_a   1.000
_cell.length_b   1.000
_cell.length_c   1.000
_cell.angle_alpha   90.00
_cell.angle_beta   90.00
_cell.angle_gamma   90.00
#
_symmetry.space_group_name_H-M   'P 1'
#
loop_
_entity.id
_entity.type
_entity.pdbx_description
1 polymer ?
#
loop_
_entity_poly.entity_id
_entity_poly.type
_entity_poly.pdbx_seq_one_letter_code
_entity_poly.pdbx_strand_id
1 'polypeptide(L)'
;MPCGPDNKGRCFGPSICCSEELGCYIGTSESARCLEESFLSSPCEASGRVCGLEEDGHCAAPGICCDEDCFSDGSQCRSFYEQFKSAFPHFPSLE
;
A
#
# COMPACT_ATOMS: atom_id res chain seq x y z
N MET A 1 -3.16 -4.74 -10.95
CA MET A 1 -4.10 -5.88 -10.77
C MET A 1 -4.77 -5.90 -9.37
N PRO A 2 -5.99 -6.47 -9.17
CA PRO A 2 -6.55 -6.73 -7.82
C PRO A 2 -6.04 -8.05 -7.19
N CYS A 3 -5.84 -8.06 -5.87
CA CYS A 3 -5.25 -9.18 -5.13
C CYS A 3 -5.78 -9.28 -3.69
N GLY A 4 -5.35 -10.30 -2.94
CA GLY A 4 -5.74 -10.48 -1.54
C GLY A 4 -7.17 -10.98 -1.31
N PRO A 5 -7.58 -11.12 -0.04
CA PRO A 5 -8.92 -11.59 0.30
C PRO A 5 -9.97 -10.62 -0.26
N ASP A 6 -11.03 -11.18 -0.84
CA ASP A 6 -12.11 -10.44 -1.52
C ASP A 6 -11.66 -9.50 -2.64
N ASN A 7 -10.43 -9.65 -3.18
CA ASN A 7 -9.85 -8.75 -4.18
C ASN A 7 -9.80 -7.28 -3.72
N LYS A 8 -9.74 -7.07 -2.40
CA LYS A 8 -9.67 -5.74 -1.78
C LYS A 8 -8.29 -5.10 -1.85
N GLY A 9 -7.27 -5.87 -2.23
CA GLY A 9 -5.92 -5.38 -2.42
C GLY A 9 -5.60 -5.02 -3.86
N ARG A 10 -4.44 -4.39 -4.04
CA ARG A 10 -3.83 -4.08 -5.33
C ARG A 10 -2.37 -4.55 -5.33
N CYS A 11 -1.94 -5.03 -6.50
CA CYS A 11 -0.55 -5.40 -6.72
C CYS A 11 0.30 -4.15 -6.92
N PHE A 12 1.39 -4.06 -6.16
CA PHE A 12 2.40 -3.00 -6.28
C PHE A 12 3.75 -3.54 -6.77
N GLY A 13 3.89 -4.87 -6.87
CA GLY A 13 5.09 -5.52 -7.37
C GLY A 13 4.95 -7.05 -7.40
N PRO A 14 5.99 -7.77 -7.87
CA PRO A 14 6.03 -9.23 -7.85
C PRO A 14 5.86 -9.74 -6.42
N SER A 15 4.80 -10.50 -6.15
CA SER A 15 4.51 -11.00 -4.80
C SER A 15 4.23 -9.93 -3.76
N ILE A 16 3.80 -8.72 -4.15
CA ILE A 16 3.40 -7.65 -3.23
C ILE A 16 1.93 -7.32 -3.45
N CYS A 17 1.11 -7.50 -2.42
CA CYS A 17 -0.32 -7.16 -2.43
C CYS A 17 -0.67 -6.28 -1.24
N CYS A 18 -1.20 -5.08 -1.48
CA CYS A 18 -1.51 -4.14 -0.40
C CYS A 18 -2.95 -3.63 -0.46
N SER A 19 -3.50 -3.33 0.71
CA SER A 19 -4.83 -2.73 0.90
C SER A 19 -4.83 -1.84 2.13
N GLU A 20 -5.65 -0.79 2.14
CA GLU A 20 -5.79 0.09 3.30
C GLU A 20 -6.36 -0.63 4.53
N GLU A 21 -7.23 -1.62 4.33
CA GLU A 21 -7.87 -2.40 5.41
C GLU A 21 -6.97 -3.50 5.97
N LEU A 22 -6.14 -4.10 5.11
CA LEU A 22 -5.44 -5.35 5.41
C LEU A 22 -3.93 -5.15 5.62
N GLY A 23 -3.40 -3.99 5.23
CA GLY A 23 -1.97 -3.74 5.16
C GLY A 23 -1.34 -4.31 3.90
N CYS A 24 -0.09 -4.74 3.99
CA CYS A 24 0.67 -5.29 2.86
C CYS A 24 1.09 -6.75 3.12
N TYR A 25 0.81 -7.60 2.15
CA TYR A 25 1.22 -8.99 2.08
C TYR A 25 2.35 -9.15 1.07
N ILE A 26 3.50 -9.60 1.56
CA ILE A 26 4.73 -9.74 0.78
C ILE A 26 5.13 -11.21 0.81
N GLY A 27 5.21 -11.86 -0.35
CA GLY A 27 5.58 -13.27 -0.47
C GLY A 27 4.56 -14.26 0.11
N THR A 28 3.27 -13.90 0.17
CA THR A 28 2.21 -14.78 0.68
C THR A 28 1.30 -15.30 -0.45
N SER A 29 0.37 -16.19 -0.12
CA SER A 29 -0.63 -16.70 -1.07
C SER A 29 -1.48 -15.60 -1.71
N GLU A 30 -1.74 -14.53 -0.96
CA GLU A 30 -2.56 -13.38 -1.32
C GLU A 30 -1.93 -12.56 -2.44
N SER A 31 -0.60 -12.52 -2.47
CA SER A 31 0.18 -11.82 -3.48
C SER A 31 0.65 -12.71 -4.62
N ALA A 32 0.35 -14.02 -4.59
CA ALA A 32 0.67 -14.96 -5.66
C ALA A 32 0.07 -14.53 -7.01
N ARG A 33 -1.09 -13.87 -7.02
CA ARG A 33 -1.67 -13.30 -8.25
C ARG A 33 -0.78 -12.23 -8.88
N CYS A 34 -0.06 -11.46 -8.07
CA CYS A 34 0.80 -10.38 -8.55
C CYS A 34 2.04 -10.90 -9.29
N LEU A 35 2.44 -12.16 -9.08
CA LEU A 35 3.47 -12.81 -9.92
C LEU A 35 3.02 -12.94 -11.37
N GLU A 36 1.71 -13.13 -11.59
CA GLU A 36 1.13 -13.23 -12.92
C GLU A 36 1.25 -11.89 -13.68
N GLU A 37 1.30 -10.77 -12.95
CA GLU A 37 1.54 -9.44 -13.51
C GLU A 37 3.00 -9.26 -13.98
N SER A 38 3.98 -9.92 -13.35
CA SER A 38 5.38 -9.90 -13.84
C SER A 38 5.60 -10.58 -15.18
N PHE A 39 4.67 -11.44 -15.62
CA PHE A 39 4.71 -12.03 -16.96
C PHE A 39 4.09 -11.12 -18.03
N LEU A 40 3.38 -10.07 -17.62
CA LEU A 40 2.85 -9.05 -18.53
C LEU A 40 3.94 -8.01 -18.78
N SER A 41 4.36 -7.88 -20.04
CA SER A 41 5.36 -6.88 -20.45
C SER A 41 4.82 -5.44 -20.46
N SER A 42 3.55 -5.24 -20.08
CA SER A 42 2.92 -3.92 -20.01
C SER A 42 3.07 -3.35 -18.60
N PRO A 43 3.59 -2.12 -18.43
CA PRO A 43 3.60 -1.48 -17.12
C PRO A 43 2.16 -1.29 -16.65
N CYS A 44 1.89 -1.71 -15.42
CA CYS A 44 0.63 -1.42 -14.75
C CYS A 44 0.76 -0.11 -13.98
N GLU A 45 -0.22 0.78 -14.12
CA GLU A 45 -0.27 1.98 -13.31
C GLU A 45 -0.69 1.60 -11.88
N ALA A 46 0.24 1.73 -10.93
CA ALA A 46 -0.06 1.58 -9.52
C ALA A 46 -0.98 2.73 -9.09
N SER A 47 -2.27 2.44 -8.91
CA SER A 47 -3.23 3.45 -8.49
C SER A 47 -2.97 3.81 -7.02
N GLY A 48 -2.59 5.06 -6.75
CA GLY A 48 -2.31 5.52 -5.41
C GLY A 48 -1.77 6.94 -5.39
N ARG A 49 -1.56 7.49 -4.19
CA ARG A 49 -0.82 8.74 -4.03
C ARG A 49 0.67 8.44 -4.21
N VAL A 50 1.37 9.19 -5.06
CA VAL A 50 2.83 9.07 -5.17
C VAL A 50 3.51 9.40 -3.84
N CYS A 51 4.57 8.66 -3.52
CA CYS A 51 5.35 8.78 -2.31
C CYS A 51 6.82 8.41 -2.54
N GLY A 52 7.68 8.83 -1.62
CA GLY A 52 9.13 8.62 -1.72
C GLY A 52 9.86 9.85 -2.27
N LEU A 53 11.19 9.77 -2.32
CA LEU A 53 12.04 10.89 -2.71
C LEU A 53 12.14 11.05 -4.23
N GLU A 54 12.03 9.95 -4.98
CA GLU A 54 12.18 9.91 -6.43
C GLU A 54 10.84 9.90 -7.18
N GLU A 55 9.71 9.94 -6.44
CA GLU A 55 8.34 9.97 -6.99
C GLU A 55 7.89 8.70 -7.73
N ASP A 56 8.72 7.65 -7.77
CA ASP A 56 8.38 6.34 -8.34
C ASP A 56 7.50 5.47 -7.42
N GLY A 57 7.55 5.71 -6.11
CA GLY A 57 6.79 4.94 -5.12
C GLY A 57 5.33 5.36 -5.03
N HIS A 58 4.48 4.42 -4.62
CA HIS A 58 3.05 4.62 -4.46
C HIS A 58 2.54 4.17 -3.08
N CYS A 59 1.65 4.96 -2.49
CA CYS A 59 1.04 4.65 -1.21
C CYS A 59 0.12 3.45 -1.34
N ALA A 60 0.52 2.36 -0.70
CA ALA A 60 -0.14 1.06 -0.83
C ALA A 60 -1.07 0.77 0.37
N ALA A 61 -0.74 1.31 1.53
CA ALA A 61 -1.49 1.20 2.78
C ALA A 61 -1.16 2.40 3.70
N PRO A 62 -1.95 2.67 4.75
CA PRO A 62 -1.72 3.80 5.65
C PRO A 62 -0.34 3.71 6.29
N GLY A 63 0.51 4.69 5.98
CA GLY A 63 1.90 4.74 6.46
C GLY A 63 2.91 3.90 5.67
N ILE A 64 2.49 3.23 4.58
CA ILE A 64 3.34 2.33 3.80
C ILE A 64 3.44 2.84 2.36
N CYS A 65 4.66 3.11 1.93
CA CYS A 65 5.01 3.45 0.55
C CYS A 65 5.64 2.22 -0.12
N CYS A 66 5.15 1.83 -1.29
CA CYS A 66 5.67 0.70 -2.04
C CYS A 66 6.06 1.12 -3.46
N ASP A 67 7.27 0.78 -3.82
CA ASP A 67 7.81 0.78 -5.18
C ASP A 67 8.15 -0.68 -5.54
N GLU A 68 9.40 -1.00 -5.90
CA GLU A 68 9.94 -2.35 -6.01
C GLU A 68 9.98 -3.05 -4.63
N ASP A 69 10.21 -2.26 -3.58
CA ASP A 69 10.19 -2.65 -2.17
C ASP A 69 9.19 -1.78 -1.37
N CYS A 70 8.64 -2.35 -0.29
CA CYS A 70 7.70 -1.64 0.59
C CYS A 70 8.38 -1.17 1.88
N PHE A 71 8.18 0.09 2.24
CA PHE A 71 8.72 0.69 3.46
C PHE A 71 7.62 1.36 4.28
N SER A 72 7.63 1.14 5.59
CA SER A 72 6.65 1.69 6.55
C SER A 72 6.96 3.12 7.04
N ASP A 73 7.91 3.81 6.40
CA ASP A 73 8.26 5.21 6.71
C ASP A 73 7.45 6.23 5.89
N GLY A 74 6.41 5.76 5.21
CA GLY A 74 5.53 6.58 4.37
C GLY A 74 4.64 7.52 5.21
N SER A 75 5.22 8.50 5.88
CA SER A 75 4.47 9.59 6.53
C SER A 75 3.54 10.30 5.53
N GLN A 76 3.96 10.38 4.27
CA GLN A 76 3.16 10.83 3.13
C GLN A 76 1.94 9.96 2.84
N CYS A 77 1.97 8.69 3.26
CA CYS A 77 0.90 7.71 3.07
C CYS A 77 0.01 7.54 4.31
N ARG A 78 0.28 8.26 5.41
CA ARG A 78 -0.65 8.24 6.56
C ARG A 78 -1.94 8.98 6.19
N SER A 79 -3.07 8.41 6.61
CA SER A 79 -4.34 9.12 6.56
C SER A 79 -4.34 10.26 7.56
N PHE A 80 -5.11 11.31 7.28
CA PHE A 80 -5.23 12.48 8.16
C PHE A 80 -5.65 12.06 9.58
N TYR A 81 -6.51 11.05 9.69
CA TYR A 81 -6.96 10.49 10.96
C TYR A 81 -5.81 9.87 11.79
N GLU A 82 -4.95 9.06 11.17
CA GLU A 82 -3.79 8.45 11.84
C GLU A 82 -2.75 9.49 12.29
N GLN A 83 -2.57 10.54 11.49
CA GLN A 83 -1.65 11.63 11.83
C GLN A 83 -2.18 12.47 13.00
N PHE A 84 -3.49 12.75 13.04
CA PHE A 84 -4.14 13.40 14.17
C PHE A 84 -4.11 12.57 15.44
N LYS A 85 -4.37 11.25 15.35
CA LYS A 85 -4.26 10.31 16.49
C LYS A 85 -2.87 10.30 17.09
N SER A 86 -1.83 10.27 16.24
CA SER A 86 -0.44 10.27 16.69
C SER A 86 -0.02 11.61 17.31
N ALA A 87 -0.55 12.74 16.81
CA ALA A 87 -0.24 14.07 17.33
C ALA A 87 -1.02 14.41 18.61
N PHE A 88 -2.22 13.84 18.79
CA PHE A 88 -3.09 14.06 19.94
C PHE A 88 -3.65 12.73 20.47
N PRO A 89 -2.83 11.93 21.19
CA PRO A 89 -3.22 10.62 21.71
C PRO A 89 -4.35 10.68 22.77
N HIS A 90 -4.74 11.88 23.20
CA HIS A 90 -5.74 12.11 24.25
C HIS A 90 -6.97 12.89 23.78
N PHE A 91 -7.13 13.16 22.48
CA PHE A 91 -8.37 13.76 21.97
C PHE A 91 -9.45 12.68 21.88
N PRO A 92 -10.61 12.84 22.54
CA PRO A 92 -11.68 11.87 22.45
C PRO A 92 -12.22 11.83 21.03
N SER A 93 -12.61 10.64 20.59
CA SER A 93 -13.46 10.41 19.43
C SER A 93 -14.58 11.44 19.42
N LEU A 94 -14.73 12.19 18.33
CA LEU A 94 -15.89 13.03 18.13
C LEU A 94 -17.08 12.10 17.85
N GLU A 95 -17.81 11.74 18.90
CA GLU A 95 -19.16 11.15 18.86
C GLU A 95 -20.08 11.95 19.78
#